data_AF-A0A847D4T9-F1
#
_entry.id   AF-A0A847D4T9-F1
#
_cell.length_a   1.000
_cell.length_b   1.000
_cell.length_c   1.000
_cell.angle_alpha   90.00
_cell.angle_beta   90.00
_cell.angle_gamma   90.00
#
_symmetry.space_group_name_H-M   'P 1'
#
loop_
_entity.id
_entity.type
_entity.pdbx_description
1 polymer ?
#
loop_
_entity_poly.entity_id
_entity_poly.type
_entity_poly.pdbx_seq_one_letter_code
_entity_poly.pdbx_strand_id
1 'polypeptide(L)'
;MGRKLREMSLEELLVEMHRMELTRENDVNGNEVGYGPEIEVHKRVLQELKNFKSNTVKSSEDIRTDVERKLSKLLYNHGSEMKFRGQGSRFDAEKALEQAIHLDSKNGMAAYRLAFINYRVADYKKAIRYFNAALENTIHDEPIFCLSNREIYYARLYLMMCHLREADNLNDELDDPNIIKKYPDLPYVPYSIKEFVNNFNEELSDQAYMVVDNKKTRYVSYQEARGMFTSSSRQKDTLIIWLDGVNSKIAFNKKERLFYSEFKAKQLVYLLHSTHQNNPGNEDNMQKSFDELPESPDLTNIRVRSAIKNIRKLLLDLYPDLDIIITSRQPTLKGYYYNGKVPYQIICRSEEAMDLYL
;
A
#
# COMPACT_ATOMS: atom_id res chain seq x y z
N MET A 1 26.93 2.90 9.14
CA MET A 1 26.83 3.31 7.72
C MET A 1 27.05 4.80 7.48
N GLY A 2 26.46 5.73 8.26
CA GLY A 2 26.47 7.17 7.95
C GLY A 2 27.81 7.91 7.84
N ARG A 3 28.92 7.40 8.41
CA ARG A 3 30.26 8.01 8.22
C ARG A 3 30.84 7.75 6.83
N LYS A 4 30.58 6.56 6.25
CA LYS A 4 31.14 6.16 4.95
C LYS A 4 30.47 6.87 3.77
N LEU A 5 29.16 7.15 3.86
CA LEU A 5 28.40 7.82 2.79
C LEU A 5 28.76 9.30 2.60
N ARG A 6 29.22 9.98 3.65
CA ARG A 6 29.56 11.41 3.58
C ARG A 6 30.87 11.69 2.84
N GLU A 7 31.74 10.69 2.79
CA GLU A 7 33.09 10.77 2.20
C GLU A 7 33.13 10.27 0.75
N MET A 8 32.04 9.64 0.26
CA MET A 8 31.96 9.15 -1.11
C MET A 8 31.83 10.30 -2.12
N SER A 9 32.56 10.16 -3.22
CA SER A 9 32.42 10.94 -4.45
C SER A 9 31.09 10.67 -5.16
N LEU A 10 30.70 11.54 -6.08
CA LEU A 10 29.48 11.36 -6.89
C LEU A 10 29.49 10.03 -7.65
N GLU A 11 30.62 9.63 -8.23
CA GLU A 11 30.75 8.36 -8.96
C GLU A 11 30.53 7.16 -8.03
N GLU A 12 31.15 7.16 -6.84
CA GLU A 12 30.96 6.10 -5.85
C GLU A 12 29.52 6.03 -5.35
N LEU A 13 28.86 7.18 -5.17
CA LEU A 13 27.46 7.24 -4.79
C LEU A 13 26.54 6.66 -5.88
N LEU A 14 26.80 6.95 -7.16
CA LEU A 14 26.04 6.39 -8.28
C LEU A 14 26.24 4.86 -8.39
N VAL A 15 27.46 4.37 -8.16
CA VAL A 15 27.74 2.93 -8.12
C VAL A 15 27.01 2.26 -6.95
N GLU A 16 27.04 2.85 -5.76
CA GLU A 16 26.34 2.31 -4.59
C GLU A 16 24.81 2.34 -4.79
N MET A 17 24.27 3.41 -5.37
CA MET A 17 22.86 3.52 -5.74
C MET A 17 22.44 2.37 -6.66
N HIS A 18 23.18 2.13 -7.74
CA HIS A 18 22.90 1.04 -8.67
C HIS A 18 23.04 -0.34 -8.00
N ARG A 19 24.03 -0.52 -7.12
CA ARG A 19 24.20 -1.76 -6.34
C ARG A 19 22.99 -2.04 -5.44
N MET A 20 22.45 -1.00 -4.79
CA MET A 20 21.26 -1.13 -3.93
C MET A 20 20.00 -1.42 -4.73
N GLU A 21 19.82 -0.80 -5.90
CA GLU A 21 18.74 -1.11 -6.84
C GLU A 21 18.76 -2.59 -7.24
N LEU A 22 19.92 -3.09 -7.69
CA LEU A 22 20.10 -4.50 -8.05
C LEU A 22 19.87 -5.43 -6.87
N THR A 23 20.28 -5.03 -5.66
CA THR A 23 20.04 -5.84 -4.46
C THR A 23 18.56 -5.93 -4.17
N ARG A 24 17.81 -4.82 -4.27
CA ARG A 24 16.36 -4.80 -4.07
C ARG A 24 15.63 -5.66 -5.10
N GLU A 25 15.99 -5.57 -6.37
CA GLU A 25 15.40 -6.40 -7.43
C GLU A 25 15.62 -7.91 -7.21
N ASN A 26 16.77 -8.26 -6.63
CA ASN A 26 17.18 -9.64 -6.35
C ASN A 26 16.76 -10.13 -4.95
N ASP A 27 16.31 -9.24 -4.05
CA ASP A 27 15.97 -9.62 -2.68
C ASP A 27 14.57 -10.26 -2.61
N VAL A 28 14.53 -11.55 -2.93
CA VAL A 28 13.34 -12.42 -2.82
C VAL A 28 12.84 -12.52 -1.36
N ASN A 29 13.63 -12.06 -0.38
CA ASN A 29 13.22 -12.07 1.02
C ASN A 29 12.48 -10.81 1.46
N GLY A 30 12.43 -9.76 0.63
CA GLY A 30 11.97 -8.43 1.01
C GLY A 30 13.02 -7.79 1.91
N ASN A 31 13.47 -6.58 1.55
CA ASN A 31 14.51 -5.83 2.23
C ASN A 31 14.30 -5.84 3.76
N GLU A 32 14.98 -6.73 4.49
CA GLU A 32 14.98 -6.75 5.97
C GLU A 32 15.49 -5.40 6.52
N VAL A 33 16.31 -4.71 5.72
CA VAL A 33 16.91 -3.41 6.01
C VAL A 33 15.95 -2.22 5.73
N GLY A 34 14.88 -2.44 4.95
CA GLY A 34 13.94 -1.40 4.52
C GLY A 34 14.52 -0.36 3.55
N TYR A 35 13.70 0.62 3.15
CA TYR A 35 14.09 1.66 2.17
C TYR A 35 15.02 2.77 2.70
N GLY A 36 15.18 2.86 4.03
CA GLY A 36 15.86 3.99 4.68
C GLY A 36 17.29 4.25 4.16
N PRO A 37 18.18 3.25 4.10
CA PRO A 37 19.53 3.46 3.59
C PRO A 37 19.57 3.85 2.10
N GLU A 38 18.66 3.31 1.29
CA GLU A 38 18.62 3.60 -0.15
C GLU A 38 18.14 5.04 -0.42
N ILE A 39 17.15 5.49 0.35
CA ILE A 39 16.68 6.89 0.35
C ILE A 39 17.82 7.85 0.69
N GLU A 40 18.66 7.50 1.68
CA GLU A 40 19.78 8.35 2.09
C GLU A 40 20.84 8.48 0.99
N VAL A 41 21.15 7.37 0.28
CA VAL A 41 22.06 7.39 -0.87
C VAL A 41 21.53 8.32 -1.98
N HIS A 42 20.27 8.16 -2.37
CA HIS A 42 19.66 8.99 -3.41
C HIS A 42 19.63 10.48 -3.02
N LYS A 43 19.27 10.80 -1.76
CA LYS A 43 19.33 12.18 -1.26
C LYS A 43 20.74 12.76 -1.33
N ARG A 44 21.77 11.96 -1.03
CA ARG A 44 23.16 12.37 -1.11
C ARG A 44 23.60 12.61 -2.56
N VAL A 45 23.21 11.73 -3.49
CA VAL A 45 23.44 11.92 -4.94
C VAL A 45 22.88 13.26 -5.40
N LEU A 46 21.61 13.56 -5.07
CA LEU A 46 20.99 14.84 -5.44
C LEU A 46 21.72 16.05 -4.84
N GLN A 47 22.19 15.94 -3.60
CA GLN A 47 22.95 17.00 -2.96
C GLN A 47 24.29 17.27 -3.67
N GLU A 48 25.00 16.21 -4.06
CA GLU A 48 26.26 16.33 -4.81
C GLU A 48 26.04 16.85 -6.23
N LEU A 49 25.00 16.38 -6.92
CA LEU A 49 24.62 16.90 -8.24
C LEU A 49 24.31 18.39 -8.21
N LYS A 50 23.67 18.90 -7.14
CA LYS A 50 23.41 20.33 -6.96
C LYS A 50 24.69 21.16 -6.83
N ASN A 51 25.75 20.58 -6.25
CA ASN A 51 27.04 21.23 -6.07
C ASN A 51 27.99 21.03 -7.26
N PHE A 52 27.68 20.09 -8.15
CA PHE A 52 28.52 19.72 -9.28
C PHE A 52 28.40 20.75 -10.41
N LYS A 53 29.45 21.56 -10.61
CA LYS A 53 29.55 22.50 -11.74
C LYS A 53 30.07 21.76 -12.98
N SER A 54 29.19 21.09 -13.71
CA SER A 54 29.55 20.49 -15.00
C SER A 54 29.60 21.52 -16.12
N ASN A 55 30.58 21.41 -17.03
CA ASN A 55 30.63 22.15 -18.29
C ASN A 55 29.64 21.63 -19.35
N THR A 56 28.94 20.53 -19.07
CA THR A 56 27.89 19.92 -19.90
C THR A 56 26.59 19.84 -19.10
N VAL A 57 25.93 20.99 -18.95
CA VAL A 57 24.67 21.21 -18.19
C VAL A 57 23.58 20.19 -18.50
N LYS A 58 23.51 19.69 -19.75
CA LYS A 58 22.45 18.79 -20.21
C LYS A 58 22.53 17.38 -19.58
N SER A 59 23.73 16.81 -19.45
CA SER A 59 23.90 15.46 -18.89
C SER A 59 23.67 15.41 -17.37
N SER A 60 23.97 16.49 -16.64
CA SER A 60 23.74 16.55 -15.20
C SER A 60 22.25 16.67 -14.86
N GLU A 61 21.48 17.39 -15.69
CA GLU A 61 20.04 17.57 -15.47
C GLU A 61 19.26 16.28 -15.77
N ASP A 62 19.65 15.52 -16.80
CA ASP A 62 19.05 14.23 -17.13
C ASP A 62 19.27 13.21 -15.98
N ILE A 63 20.50 13.12 -15.45
CA ILE A 63 20.82 12.26 -14.30
C ILE A 63 20.01 12.70 -13.07
N ARG A 64 19.95 14.00 -12.81
CA ARG A 64 19.20 14.53 -11.67
C ARG A 64 17.72 14.17 -11.76
N THR A 65 17.11 14.32 -12.92
CA THR A 65 15.70 13.99 -13.16
C THR A 65 15.44 12.50 -12.91
N ASP A 66 16.31 11.61 -13.39
CA ASP A 66 16.18 10.17 -13.12
C ASP A 66 16.29 9.84 -11.63
N VAL A 67 17.26 10.46 -10.93
CA VAL A 67 17.44 10.26 -9.48
C VAL A 67 16.25 10.81 -8.69
N GLU A 68 15.70 11.97 -9.05
CA GLU A 68 14.50 12.53 -8.42
C GLU A 68 13.28 11.63 -8.63
N ARG A 69 13.10 11.10 -9.86
CA ARG A 69 12.05 10.11 -10.19
C ARG A 69 12.18 8.86 -9.31
N LYS A 70 13.36 8.25 -9.25
CA LYS A 70 13.62 7.04 -8.46
C LYS A 70 13.46 7.27 -6.96
N LEU A 71 13.93 8.41 -6.46
CA LEU A 71 13.76 8.80 -5.07
C LEU A 71 12.29 9.02 -4.72
N SER A 72 11.50 9.62 -5.60
CA SER A 72 10.04 9.77 -5.40
C SER A 72 9.38 8.40 -5.21
N LYS A 73 9.70 7.41 -6.06
CA LYS A 73 9.19 6.02 -5.93
C LYS A 73 9.59 5.40 -4.59
N LEU A 74 10.85 5.55 -4.21
CA LEU A 74 11.39 5.05 -2.94
C LEU A 74 10.68 5.64 -1.73
N LEU A 75 10.47 6.96 -1.73
CA LEU A 75 9.79 7.67 -0.66
C LEU A 75 8.31 7.30 -0.58
N TYR A 76 7.65 7.16 -1.73
CA TYR A 76 6.27 6.66 -1.80
C TYR A 76 6.16 5.25 -1.20
N ASN A 77 7.02 4.32 -1.62
CA ASN A 77 7.02 2.95 -1.11
C ASN A 77 7.35 2.92 0.39
N HIS A 78 8.32 3.72 0.83
CA HIS A 78 8.69 3.82 2.25
C HIS A 78 7.58 4.37 3.13
N GLY A 79 6.96 5.48 2.72
CA GLY A 79 5.85 6.08 3.44
C GLY A 79 4.62 5.16 3.48
N SER A 80 4.36 4.48 2.37
CA SER A 80 3.33 3.45 2.29
C SER A 80 3.63 2.30 3.26
N GLU A 81 4.82 1.71 3.24
CA GLU A 81 5.19 0.65 4.18
C GLU A 81 5.15 1.08 5.65
N MET A 82 5.62 2.29 5.98
CA MET A 82 5.65 2.78 7.36
C MET A 82 4.26 2.93 7.97
N LYS A 83 3.26 3.38 7.19
CA LYS A 83 1.84 3.36 7.58
C LYS A 83 1.43 1.98 8.10
N PHE A 84 1.97 0.94 7.49
CA PHE A 84 1.59 -0.44 7.73
C PHE A 84 2.52 -1.18 8.71
N ARG A 85 3.66 -0.62 9.13
CA ARG A 85 4.66 -1.35 9.96
C ARG A 85 4.44 -1.16 11.45
N GLY A 86 3.72 -0.11 11.86
CA GLY A 86 3.65 0.31 13.27
C GLY A 86 5.01 0.61 13.92
N GLN A 87 6.10 0.49 13.15
CA GLN A 87 7.50 0.64 13.56
C GLN A 87 8.10 1.98 13.11
N GLY A 88 7.42 2.71 12.22
CA GLY A 88 7.69 4.12 11.93
C GLY A 88 6.63 4.97 12.62
N SER A 89 6.99 6.15 13.11
CA SER A 89 5.97 7.08 13.58
C SER A 89 5.10 7.46 12.39
N ARG A 90 3.79 7.66 12.58
CA ARG A 90 2.89 8.20 11.56
C ARG A 90 3.50 9.44 10.88
N PHE A 91 4.24 10.23 11.66
CA PHE A 91 4.99 11.39 11.20
C PHE A 91 6.08 11.06 10.16
N ASP A 92 6.81 9.94 10.31
CA ASP A 92 7.81 9.53 9.32
C ASP A 92 7.17 9.12 7.99
N ALA A 93 6.02 8.43 8.06
CA ALA A 93 5.25 8.06 6.88
C ALA A 93 4.72 9.30 6.14
N GLU A 94 4.14 10.26 6.88
CA GLU A 94 3.69 11.54 6.32
C GLU A 94 4.84 12.28 5.65
N LYS A 95 5.97 12.42 6.34
CA LYS A 95 7.14 13.13 5.82
C LYS A 95 7.70 12.47 4.55
N ALA A 96 7.71 11.14 4.48
CA ALA A 96 8.15 10.43 3.30
C ALA A 96 7.21 10.70 2.11
N LEU A 97 5.90 10.60 2.31
CA LEU A 97 4.90 10.87 1.26
C LEU A 97 4.90 12.35 0.83
N GLU A 98 5.06 13.29 1.75
CA GLU A 98 5.18 14.73 1.44
C GLU A 98 6.43 14.99 0.58
N GLN A 99 7.55 14.33 0.89
CA GLN A 99 8.76 14.43 0.08
C GLN A 99 8.56 13.79 -1.31
N ALA A 100 7.83 12.68 -1.42
CA ALA A 100 7.49 12.08 -2.71
C ALA A 100 6.70 13.05 -3.58
N ILE A 101 5.66 13.71 -3.03
CA ILE A 101 4.88 14.73 -3.74
C ILE A 101 5.72 15.97 -4.08
N HIS A 102 6.68 16.34 -3.22
CA HIS A 102 7.57 17.47 -3.51
C HIS A 102 8.49 17.20 -4.71
N LEU A 103 8.99 15.97 -4.85
CA LEU A 103 9.81 15.55 -5.98
C LEU A 103 8.98 15.30 -7.24
N ASP A 104 7.75 14.82 -7.06
CA ASP A 104 6.81 14.55 -8.16
C ASP A 104 5.39 15.00 -7.75
N SER A 105 5.03 16.21 -8.15
CA SER A 105 3.74 16.81 -7.80
C SER A 105 2.54 16.11 -8.43
N LYS A 106 2.77 15.26 -9.45
CA LYS A 106 1.74 14.45 -10.09
C LYS A 106 1.60 13.06 -9.47
N ASN A 107 2.28 12.77 -8.36
CA ASN A 107 2.12 11.53 -7.62
C ASN A 107 0.77 11.50 -6.87
N GLY A 108 -0.30 11.20 -7.63
CA GLY A 108 -1.66 11.14 -7.11
C GLY A 108 -1.83 10.09 -6.02
N MET A 109 -1.18 8.92 -6.15
CA MET A 109 -1.24 7.87 -5.15
C MET A 109 -0.63 8.30 -3.81
N ALA A 110 0.50 9.02 -3.80
CA ALA A 110 1.06 9.56 -2.56
C ALA A 110 0.10 10.57 -1.90
N ALA A 111 -0.54 11.44 -2.69
CA ALA A 111 -1.55 12.36 -2.21
C ALA A 111 -2.76 11.61 -1.62
N TYR A 112 -3.25 10.57 -2.31
CA TYR A 112 -4.33 9.72 -1.84
C TYR A 112 -4.01 9.09 -0.47
N ARG A 113 -2.80 8.54 -0.31
CA ARG A 113 -2.37 7.95 0.97
C ARG A 113 -2.27 9.00 2.08
N LEU A 114 -1.73 10.19 1.81
CA LEU A 114 -1.69 11.30 2.78
C LEU A 114 -3.08 11.78 3.18
N ALA A 115 -4.03 11.81 2.24
CA ALA A 115 -5.40 12.18 2.53
C ALA A 115 -6.03 11.24 3.57
N PHE A 116 -5.84 9.93 3.42
CA PHE A 116 -6.30 8.96 4.42
C PHE A 116 -5.60 9.08 5.77
N ILE A 117 -4.31 9.39 5.79
CA ILE A 117 -3.59 9.59 7.04
C ILE A 117 -4.20 10.78 7.82
N ASN A 118 -4.47 11.89 7.14
CA ASN A 118 -5.07 13.08 7.74
C ASN A 118 -6.55 12.87 8.12
N TYR A 119 -7.31 12.18 7.27
CA TYR A 119 -8.70 11.80 7.55
C TYR A 119 -8.82 11.01 8.86
N ARG A 120 -7.95 10.02 9.06
CA ARG A 120 -7.98 9.15 10.26
C ARG A 120 -7.74 9.88 11.57
N VAL A 121 -7.21 11.11 11.54
CA VAL A 121 -6.99 11.90 12.75
C VAL A 121 -7.83 13.17 12.79
N ALA A 122 -8.89 13.19 11.98
CA ALA A 122 -9.82 14.30 11.88
C ALA A 122 -9.18 15.64 11.47
N ASP A 123 -8.04 15.63 10.78
CA ASP A 123 -7.53 16.83 10.08
C ASP A 123 -8.18 16.90 8.69
N TYR A 124 -9.49 17.18 8.69
CA TYR A 124 -10.31 17.16 7.47
C TYR A 124 -9.87 18.23 6.46
N LYS A 125 -9.37 19.38 6.93
CA LYS A 125 -8.82 20.45 6.06
C LYS A 125 -7.63 19.95 5.24
N LYS A 126 -6.65 19.27 5.86
CA LYS A 126 -5.55 18.67 5.10
C LYS A 126 -6.02 17.50 4.24
N ALA A 127 -6.92 16.67 4.76
CA ALA A 127 -7.47 15.55 3.99
C ALA A 127 -8.14 16.02 2.69
N ILE A 128 -8.96 17.09 2.73
CA ILE A 128 -9.57 17.72 1.56
C ILE A 128 -8.51 18.13 0.53
N ARG A 129 -7.46 18.83 0.98
CA ARG A 129 -6.37 19.27 0.08
C ARG A 129 -5.71 18.10 -0.64
N TYR A 130 -5.40 17.03 0.08
CA TYR A 130 -4.74 15.86 -0.50
C TYR A 130 -5.67 15.00 -1.35
N PHE A 131 -6.96 14.86 -0.99
CA PHE A 131 -7.92 14.18 -1.84
C PHE A 131 -8.13 14.92 -3.16
N ASN A 132 -8.22 16.25 -3.14
CA ASN A 132 -8.29 17.04 -4.38
C ASN A 132 -7.02 16.86 -5.21
N ALA A 133 -5.83 16.96 -4.61
CA ALA A 133 -4.57 16.72 -5.32
C ALA A 133 -4.50 15.32 -5.95
N ALA A 134 -4.99 14.29 -5.25
CA ALA A 134 -5.07 12.93 -5.79
C ALA A 134 -6.03 12.82 -6.99
N LEU A 135 -7.19 13.48 -6.92
CA LEU A 135 -8.21 13.47 -7.97
C LEU A 135 -7.84 14.34 -9.20
N GLU A 136 -6.99 15.35 -9.01
CA GLU A 136 -6.41 16.14 -10.11
C GLU A 136 -5.30 15.38 -10.85
N ASN A 137 -4.68 14.38 -10.21
CA ASN A 137 -3.52 13.65 -10.71
C ASN A 137 -3.77 12.14 -10.78
N THR A 138 -4.86 11.72 -11.42
CA THR A 138 -5.22 10.29 -11.52
C THR A 138 -4.38 9.50 -12.52
N ILE A 139 -3.69 10.19 -13.44
CA ILE A 139 -2.89 9.59 -14.51
C ILE A 139 -1.44 10.06 -14.36
N HIS A 140 -0.50 9.12 -14.49
CA HIS A 140 0.92 9.36 -14.40
C HIS A 140 1.68 8.44 -15.36
N ASP A 141 2.87 8.87 -15.79
CA ASP A 141 3.76 8.02 -16.61
C ASP A 141 4.29 6.82 -15.81
N GLU A 142 4.32 6.96 -14.49
CA GLU A 142 4.65 5.88 -13.55
C GLU A 142 3.36 5.19 -13.06
N PRO A 143 3.10 3.93 -13.45
CA PRO A 143 1.85 3.25 -13.13
C PRO A 143 1.57 3.12 -11.62
N ILE A 144 2.60 2.98 -10.79
CA ILE A 144 2.44 2.87 -9.32
C ILE A 144 1.92 4.16 -8.66
N PHE A 145 1.94 5.30 -9.38
CA PHE A 145 1.43 6.59 -8.90
C PHE A 145 0.00 6.87 -9.36
N CYS A 146 -0.52 6.08 -10.31
CA CYS A 146 -1.90 6.19 -10.78
C CYS A 146 -2.87 5.65 -9.72
N LEU A 147 -4.05 6.27 -9.62
CA LEU A 147 -5.15 5.73 -8.84
C LEU A 147 -5.96 4.75 -9.69
N SER A 148 -6.39 3.64 -9.09
CA SER A 148 -7.42 2.77 -9.67
C SER A 148 -8.80 3.46 -9.68
N ASN A 149 -9.73 2.98 -10.51
CA ASN A 149 -11.12 3.46 -10.50
C ASN A 149 -11.78 3.36 -9.12
N ARG A 150 -11.43 2.32 -8.36
CA ARG A 150 -11.90 2.13 -6.98
C ARG A 150 -11.32 3.18 -6.04
N GLU A 151 -10.02 3.46 -6.12
CA GLU A 151 -9.39 4.51 -5.30
C GLU A 151 -9.94 5.89 -5.64
N ILE A 152 -10.24 6.16 -6.92
CA ILE A 152 -10.94 7.40 -7.34
C ILE A 152 -12.33 7.48 -6.72
N TYR A 153 -13.10 6.38 -6.75
CA TYR A 153 -14.42 6.31 -6.13
C TYR A 153 -14.36 6.59 -4.63
N TYR A 154 -13.45 5.93 -3.90
CA TYR A 154 -13.28 6.16 -2.47
C TYR A 154 -12.73 7.55 -2.16
N ALA A 155 -11.80 8.07 -2.95
CA ALA A 155 -11.31 9.45 -2.78
C ALA A 155 -12.48 10.45 -2.82
N ARG A 156 -13.44 10.26 -3.72
CA ARG A 156 -14.65 11.10 -3.79
C ARG A 156 -15.56 10.93 -2.57
N LEU A 157 -15.82 9.70 -2.13
CA LEU A 157 -16.64 9.44 -0.94
C LEU A 157 -16.03 10.07 0.32
N TYR A 158 -14.73 9.87 0.54
CA TYR A 158 -14.04 10.40 1.70
C TYR A 158 -13.84 11.92 1.61
N LEU A 159 -13.64 12.47 0.41
CA LEU A 159 -13.65 13.93 0.21
C LEU A 159 -15.00 14.54 0.59
N MET A 160 -16.11 13.93 0.14
CA MET A 160 -17.46 14.34 0.52
C MET A 160 -17.65 14.27 2.04
N MET A 161 -17.21 13.18 2.68
CA MET A 161 -17.25 13.06 4.14
C MET A 161 -16.45 14.17 4.84
N CYS A 162 -15.25 14.50 4.35
CA CYS A 162 -14.45 15.58 4.93
C CYS A 162 -15.18 16.92 4.85
N HIS A 163 -15.80 17.23 3.69
CA HIS A 163 -16.59 18.46 3.54
C HIS A 163 -17.80 18.50 4.49
N LEU A 164 -18.52 17.39 4.64
CA LEU A 164 -19.64 17.31 5.56
C LEU A 164 -19.20 17.48 7.02
N ARG A 165 -18.05 16.92 7.41
CA ARG A 165 -17.47 17.11 8.75
C ARG A 165 -17.06 18.55 9.02
N GLU A 166 -16.45 19.22 8.04
CA GLU A 166 -16.13 20.64 8.17
C GLU A 166 -17.39 21.51 8.27
N ALA A 167 -18.44 21.19 7.53
CA ALA A 167 -19.73 21.86 7.67
C ALA A 167 -20.36 21.63 9.05
N ASP A 168 -20.27 20.40 9.58
CA ASP A 168 -20.78 20.05 10.92
C ASP A 168 -20.03 20.82 12.01
N ASN A 169 -18.69 20.89 11.91
CA ASN A 169 -17.86 21.69 12.81
C ASN A 169 -18.23 23.19 12.76
N LEU A 170 -18.47 23.74 11.57
CA LEU A 170 -18.91 25.13 11.41
C LEU A 170 -20.29 25.38 11.99
N ASN A 171 -21.22 24.43 11.87
CA ASN A 171 -22.53 24.53 12.50
C ASN A 171 -22.41 24.53 14.03
N ASP A 172 -21.58 23.66 14.61
CA ASP A 172 -21.30 23.65 16.06
C ASP A 172 -20.71 25.01 16.53
N GLU A 173 -19.86 25.66 15.73
CA GLU A 173 -19.35 27.01 16.02
C GLU A 173 -20.47 28.08 15.97
N LEU A 174 -21.36 28.02 14.96
CA LEU A 174 -22.47 28.95 14.81
C LEU A 174 -23.55 28.77 15.90
N ASP A 175 -23.68 27.57 16.46
CA ASP A 175 -24.53 27.24 17.60
C ASP A 175 -24.00 27.77 18.95
N ASP A 176 -22.81 28.40 18.99
CA ASP A 176 -22.29 29.03 20.22
C ASP A 176 -23.27 30.10 20.74
N PRO A 177 -23.80 29.96 21.97
CA PRO A 177 -24.71 30.94 22.57
C PRO A 177 -24.17 32.37 22.60
N ASN A 178 -22.85 32.56 22.64
CA ASN A 178 -22.22 33.87 22.59
C ASN A 178 -22.32 34.50 21.19
N ILE A 179 -22.21 33.71 20.12
CA ILE A 179 -22.36 34.19 18.74
C ILE A 179 -23.82 34.54 18.48
N ILE A 180 -24.75 33.65 18.86
CA ILE A 180 -26.20 33.87 18.70
C ILE A 180 -26.64 35.15 19.42
N LYS A 181 -26.21 35.35 20.67
CA LYS A 181 -26.53 36.57 21.44
C LYS A 181 -25.93 37.83 20.83
N LYS A 182 -24.74 37.74 20.25
CA LYS A 182 -24.03 38.88 19.67
C LYS A 182 -24.66 39.35 18.35
N TYR A 183 -25.29 38.43 17.61
CA TYR A 183 -25.85 38.70 16.29
C TYR A 183 -27.26 38.09 16.12
N PRO A 184 -28.27 38.58 16.86
CA PRO A 184 -29.61 37.96 16.90
C PRO A 184 -30.42 38.08 15.60
N ASP A 185 -30.09 39.07 14.75
CA ASP A 185 -30.85 39.37 13.53
C ASP A 185 -30.24 38.75 12.26
N LEU A 186 -29.12 38.02 12.37
CA LEU A 186 -28.52 37.35 11.21
C LEU A 186 -29.30 36.08 10.85
N PRO A 187 -29.40 35.75 9.55
CA PRO A 187 -30.08 34.54 9.12
C PRO A 187 -29.29 33.31 9.60
N TYR A 188 -29.82 32.63 10.60
CA TYR A 188 -29.31 31.35 11.08
C TYR A 188 -30.37 30.28 10.86
N VAL A 189 -30.03 29.27 10.06
CA VAL A 189 -30.84 28.08 9.90
C VAL A 189 -30.02 26.91 10.42
N PRO A 190 -30.31 26.38 11.62
CA PRO A 190 -29.65 25.19 12.12
C PRO A 190 -30.03 24.02 11.20
N TYR A 191 -29.11 23.62 10.34
CA TYR A 191 -29.26 22.41 9.54
C TYR A 191 -28.67 21.24 10.34
N SER A 192 -29.52 20.30 10.75
CA SER A 192 -29.06 19.03 11.33
C SER A 192 -28.46 18.15 10.22
N ILE A 193 -27.24 18.47 9.79
CA ILE A 193 -26.44 17.59 8.95
C ILE A 193 -25.79 16.47 9.76
N LYS A 194 -25.79 16.59 11.10
CA LYS A 194 -25.17 15.66 12.03
C LYS A 194 -25.70 14.24 11.90
N GLU A 195 -27.03 14.07 11.79
CA GLU A 195 -27.65 12.75 11.58
C GLU A 195 -27.20 12.15 10.24
N PHE A 196 -27.20 12.94 9.18
CA PHE A 196 -26.73 12.50 7.87
C PHE A 196 -25.24 12.12 7.88
N VAL A 197 -24.40 12.94 8.50
CA VAL A 197 -22.96 12.69 8.69
C VAL A 197 -22.73 11.40 9.46
N ASN A 198 -23.48 11.17 10.54
CA ASN A 198 -23.36 9.98 11.36
C ASN A 198 -23.78 8.73 10.59
N ASN A 199 -24.95 8.76 9.93
CA ASN A 199 -25.43 7.65 9.10
C ASN A 199 -24.44 7.32 7.99
N PHE A 200 -23.93 8.35 7.28
CA PHE A 200 -22.96 8.15 6.21
C PHE A 200 -21.62 7.60 6.74
N ASN A 201 -21.21 8.00 7.95
CA ASN A 201 -20.00 7.49 8.57
C ASN A 201 -20.14 6.05 9.07
N GLU A 202 -21.31 5.70 9.57
CA GLU A 202 -21.68 4.31 9.91
C GLU A 202 -21.63 3.44 8.67
N GLU A 203 -22.24 3.85 7.56
CA GLU A 203 -22.19 3.11 6.29
C GLU A 203 -20.75 2.90 5.78
N LEU A 204 -19.92 3.94 5.81
CA LEU A 204 -18.50 3.82 5.44
C LEU A 204 -17.73 2.90 6.40
N SER A 205 -18.07 2.92 7.69
CA SER A 205 -17.42 2.09 8.72
C SER A 205 -17.83 0.63 8.63
N ASP A 206 -19.09 0.36 8.31
CA ASP A 206 -19.66 -0.97 8.12
C ASP A 206 -19.16 -1.64 6.84
N GLN A 207 -18.64 -0.84 5.91
CA GLN A 207 -18.03 -1.32 4.67
C GLN A 207 -16.51 -1.06 4.64
N ALA A 208 -15.86 -0.83 5.79
CA ALA A 208 -14.44 -0.50 5.85
C ALA A 208 -13.52 -1.64 5.35
N TYR A 209 -13.98 -2.88 5.41
CA TYR A 209 -13.22 -4.05 4.98
C TYR A 209 -14.01 -4.89 3.98
N MET A 210 -13.26 -5.55 3.10
CA MET A 210 -13.76 -6.52 2.14
C MET A 210 -13.21 -7.90 2.51
N VAL A 211 -14.10 -8.90 2.53
CA VAL A 211 -13.75 -10.31 2.71
C VAL A 211 -14.02 -11.04 1.40
N VAL A 212 -12.97 -11.66 0.86
CA VAL A 212 -13.01 -12.49 -0.35
C VAL A 212 -12.79 -13.94 0.03
N ASP A 213 -13.71 -14.81 -0.39
CA ASP A 213 -13.52 -16.26 -0.37
C ASP A 213 -13.67 -16.84 -1.79
N ASN A 214 -13.65 -18.16 -1.91
CA ASN A 214 -13.74 -18.85 -3.20
C ASN A 214 -15.12 -18.73 -3.89
N LYS A 215 -16.13 -18.15 -3.23
CA LYS A 215 -17.51 -18.10 -3.71
C LYS A 215 -18.06 -16.68 -3.81
N LYS A 216 -17.64 -15.78 -2.92
CA LYS A 216 -18.27 -14.47 -2.74
C LYS A 216 -17.29 -13.42 -2.23
N THR A 217 -17.69 -12.18 -2.49
CA THR A 217 -17.12 -10.97 -1.93
C THR A 217 -18.18 -10.31 -1.07
N ARG A 218 -17.82 -9.90 0.14
CA ARG A 218 -18.72 -9.16 1.03
C ARG A 218 -17.97 -8.07 1.78
N TYR A 219 -18.69 -7.00 2.10
CA TYR A 219 -18.18 -5.90 2.89
C TYR A 219 -18.55 -6.10 4.36
N VAL A 220 -17.64 -5.71 5.25
CA VAL A 220 -17.74 -5.91 6.69
C VAL A 220 -17.11 -4.74 7.44
N SER A 221 -17.54 -4.55 8.68
CA SER A 221 -16.94 -3.57 9.58
C SER A 221 -15.54 -4.02 10.03
N TYR A 222 -14.75 -3.09 10.55
CA TYR A 222 -13.46 -3.42 11.17
C TYR A 222 -13.60 -4.43 12.32
N GLN A 223 -14.64 -4.27 13.16
CA GLN A 223 -14.84 -5.15 14.31
C GLN A 223 -15.16 -6.58 13.87
N GLU A 224 -16.01 -6.72 12.85
CA GLU A 224 -16.34 -8.00 12.26
C GLU A 224 -15.12 -8.65 11.61
N ALA A 225 -14.37 -7.92 10.78
CA ALA A 225 -13.12 -8.40 10.18
C ALA A 225 -12.13 -8.86 11.25
N ARG A 226 -11.91 -8.03 12.28
CA ARG A 226 -11.02 -8.36 13.41
C ARG A 226 -11.49 -9.61 14.14
N GLY A 227 -12.79 -9.78 14.31
CA GLY A 227 -13.40 -10.99 14.87
C GLY A 227 -13.03 -12.24 14.08
N MET A 228 -13.10 -12.20 12.75
CA MET A 228 -12.70 -13.35 11.91
C MET A 228 -11.23 -13.72 12.07
N PHE A 229 -10.36 -12.73 12.23
CA PHE A 229 -8.94 -12.99 12.42
C PHE A 229 -8.61 -13.47 13.84
N THR A 230 -9.37 -13.05 14.86
CA THR A 230 -9.03 -13.32 16.28
C THR A 230 -9.14 -14.81 16.60
N SER A 231 -8.12 -15.37 17.26
CA SER A 231 -8.00 -16.81 17.56
C SER A 231 -9.21 -17.44 18.29
N SER A 232 -10.01 -16.66 19.03
CA SER A 232 -11.21 -17.15 19.73
C SER A 232 -12.44 -17.34 18.83
N SER A 233 -12.54 -16.57 17.76
CA SER A 233 -13.71 -16.51 16.85
C SER A 233 -13.36 -16.94 15.41
N ARG A 234 -12.08 -17.24 15.15
CA ARG A 234 -11.59 -17.74 13.87
C ARG A 234 -12.25 -19.06 13.49
N GLN A 235 -12.66 -19.17 12.23
CA GLN A 235 -13.16 -20.42 11.68
C GLN A 235 -12.05 -21.50 11.70
N LYS A 236 -12.39 -22.70 12.20
CA LYS A 236 -11.49 -23.84 12.21
C LYS A 236 -11.19 -24.30 10.78
N ASP A 237 -9.95 -24.74 10.58
CA ASP A 237 -9.45 -25.31 9.32
C ASP A 237 -9.64 -24.38 8.12
N THR A 238 -9.62 -23.07 8.37
CA THR A 238 -9.65 -22.01 7.35
C THR A 238 -8.38 -21.19 7.41
N LEU A 239 -7.75 -20.97 6.25
CA LEU A 239 -6.61 -20.07 6.09
C LEU A 239 -7.11 -18.62 5.96
N ILE A 240 -6.72 -17.74 6.87
CA ILE A 240 -7.10 -16.33 6.80
C ILE A 240 -5.88 -15.49 6.50
N ILE A 241 -5.97 -14.67 5.46
CA ILE A 241 -4.96 -13.68 5.08
C ILE A 241 -5.56 -12.31 5.35
N TRP A 242 -4.91 -11.54 6.21
CA TRP A 242 -5.23 -10.14 6.45
C TRP A 242 -4.22 -9.30 5.68
N LEU A 243 -4.69 -8.58 4.67
CA LEU A 243 -3.92 -7.62 3.90
C LEU A 243 -4.06 -6.23 4.52
N ASP A 244 -2.96 -5.73 5.04
CA ASP A 244 -2.84 -4.41 5.68
C ASP A 244 -1.38 -3.95 5.54
N GLY A 245 -0.90 -3.95 4.29
CA GLY A 245 0.49 -3.68 3.92
C GLY A 245 1.52 -4.58 4.60
N VAL A 246 2.49 -4.01 5.30
CA VAL A 246 3.53 -4.79 6.01
C VAL A 246 3.06 -5.35 7.37
N ASN A 247 1.88 -4.95 7.88
CA ASN A 247 1.16 -5.66 8.95
C ASN A 247 0.34 -6.83 8.41
N SER A 248 0.45 -7.12 7.10
CA SER A 248 -0.19 -8.27 6.52
C SER A 248 0.21 -9.52 7.28
N LYS A 249 -0.78 -10.35 7.56
CA LYS A 249 -0.61 -11.51 8.42
C LYS A 249 -1.44 -12.67 7.95
N ILE A 250 -0.96 -13.85 8.26
CA ILE A 250 -1.59 -15.12 7.95
C ILE A 250 -1.95 -15.84 9.24
N ALA A 251 -3.08 -16.50 9.20
CA ALA A 251 -3.68 -17.18 10.32
C ALA A 251 -4.21 -18.54 9.87
N PHE A 252 -3.90 -19.58 10.64
CA PHE A 252 -4.51 -20.89 10.46
C PHE A 252 -4.72 -21.52 11.84
N ASN A 253 -5.95 -21.92 12.15
CA ASN A 253 -6.33 -22.44 13.46
C ASN A 253 -5.89 -21.50 14.61
N LYS A 254 -5.00 -21.91 15.51
CA LYS A 254 -4.53 -21.08 16.65
C LYS A 254 -3.21 -20.36 16.40
N LYS A 255 -2.62 -20.50 15.21
CA LYS A 255 -1.32 -19.93 14.88
C LYS A 255 -1.45 -18.74 13.95
N GLU A 256 -0.53 -17.80 14.11
CA GLU A 256 -0.47 -16.53 13.38
C GLU A 256 0.98 -16.22 13.02
N ARG A 257 1.18 -15.61 11.86
CA ARG A 257 2.48 -15.15 11.34
C ARG A 257 2.32 -13.85 10.56
N LEU A 258 3.35 -13.01 10.57
CA LEU A 258 3.43 -11.85 9.71
C LEU A 258 4.00 -12.25 8.34
N PHE A 259 3.47 -11.68 7.27
CA PHE A 259 4.20 -11.58 6.01
C PHE A 259 5.11 -10.36 6.15
N TYR A 260 6.40 -10.55 6.41
CA TYR A 260 7.37 -9.45 6.51
C TYR A 260 7.51 -8.60 5.21
N SER A 261 6.71 -8.90 4.18
CA SER A 261 6.56 -8.17 2.93
C SER A 261 5.12 -8.34 2.43
N GLU A 262 4.43 -7.24 2.09
CA GLU A 262 3.09 -7.24 1.49
C GLU A 262 3.07 -8.03 0.16
N PHE A 263 4.17 -7.98 -0.58
CA PHE A 263 4.31 -8.65 -1.85
C PHE A 263 4.21 -10.18 -1.71
N LYS A 264 4.81 -10.77 -0.65
CA LYS A 264 4.62 -12.19 -0.35
C LYS A 264 3.15 -12.53 -0.04
N ALA A 265 2.43 -11.62 0.61
CA ALA A 265 1.00 -11.79 0.86
C ALA A 265 0.22 -11.77 -0.46
N LYS A 266 0.51 -10.83 -1.37
CA LYS A 266 -0.09 -10.75 -2.72
C LYS A 266 0.18 -12.00 -3.55
N GLN A 267 1.42 -12.51 -3.56
CA GLN A 267 1.77 -13.74 -4.26
C GLN A 267 0.97 -14.94 -3.75
N LEU A 268 0.83 -15.10 -2.43
CA LEU A 268 0.00 -16.17 -1.87
C LEU A 268 -1.47 -15.98 -2.26
N VAL A 269 -1.99 -14.77 -2.19
CA VAL A 269 -3.38 -14.46 -2.59
C VAL A 269 -3.62 -14.82 -4.06
N TYR A 270 -2.71 -14.47 -4.96
CA TYR A 270 -2.80 -14.86 -6.37
C TYR A 270 -2.84 -16.38 -6.53
N LEU A 271 -1.97 -17.12 -5.83
CA LEU A 271 -1.99 -18.58 -5.88
C LEU A 271 -3.33 -19.14 -5.42
N LEU A 272 -3.88 -18.64 -4.30
CA LEU A 272 -5.14 -19.13 -3.76
C LEU A 272 -6.34 -18.80 -4.66
N HIS A 273 -6.35 -17.63 -5.28
CA HIS A 273 -7.51 -17.14 -6.01
C HIS A 273 -7.48 -17.44 -7.51
N SER A 274 -6.31 -17.32 -8.15
CA SER A 274 -6.18 -17.29 -9.61
C SER A 274 -5.63 -18.59 -10.20
N THR A 275 -5.14 -19.51 -9.37
CA THR A 275 -4.53 -20.76 -9.85
C THR A 275 -5.30 -22.00 -9.43
N HIS A 276 -5.37 -22.98 -10.32
CA HIS A 276 -5.96 -24.30 -10.06
C HIS A 276 -5.29 -25.35 -10.96
N GLN A 277 -5.64 -26.63 -10.80
CA GLN A 277 -4.96 -27.74 -11.51
C GLN A 277 -4.90 -27.54 -13.04
N ASN A 278 -5.97 -27.01 -13.64
CA ASN A 278 -6.06 -26.75 -15.08
C ASN A 278 -5.53 -25.37 -15.52
N ASN A 279 -5.09 -24.53 -14.57
CA ASN A 279 -4.52 -23.20 -14.79
C ASN A 279 -3.43 -22.93 -13.76
N PRO A 280 -2.28 -23.63 -13.85
CA PRO A 280 -1.19 -23.42 -12.92
C PRO A 280 -0.50 -22.06 -13.18
N GLY A 281 -0.10 -21.40 -12.11
CA GLY A 281 0.74 -20.22 -12.14
C GLY A 281 2.16 -20.55 -12.62
N ASN A 282 2.64 -19.87 -13.66
CA ASN A 282 3.96 -19.97 -14.26
C ASN A 282 4.55 -18.56 -14.50
N GLU A 283 5.75 -18.48 -15.07
CA GLU A 283 6.38 -17.18 -15.32
C GLU A 283 5.54 -16.25 -16.21
N ASP A 284 4.89 -16.81 -17.23
CA ASP A 284 4.09 -16.03 -18.20
C ASP A 284 2.84 -15.40 -17.57
N ASN A 285 2.13 -16.14 -16.71
CA ASN A 285 0.86 -15.68 -16.16
C ASN A 285 0.96 -15.07 -14.75
N MET A 286 2.09 -15.27 -14.05
CA MET A 286 2.31 -14.70 -12.72
C MET A 286 3.06 -13.36 -12.73
N GLN A 287 3.59 -12.92 -13.88
CA GLN A 287 4.38 -11.68 -14.03
C GLN A 287 3.80 -10.51 -13.21
N LYS A 288 2.53 -10.15 -13.42
CA LYS A 288 1.86 -9.04 -12.74
C LYS A 288 1.78 -9.16 -11.21
N SER A 289 1.76 -10.39 -10.68
CA SER A 289 1.73 -10.64 -9.23
C SER A 289 3.13 -10.68 -8.62
N PHE A 290 4.15 -10.60 -9.47
CA PHE A 290 5.57 -10.70 -9.17
C PHE A 290 6.38 -9.47 -9.63
N ASP A 291 5.70 -8.44 -10.14
CA ASP A 291 6.29 -7.16 -10.44
C ASP A 291 6.14 -6.24 -9.23
N GLU A 292 7.23 -6.02 -8.49
CA GLU A 292 7.30 -4.91 -7.54
C GLU A 292 7.43 -3.56 -8.27
N LEU A 293 7.88 -3.59 -9.52
CA LEU A 293 8.18 -2.43 -10.36
C LEU A 293 7.90 -2.75 -11.85
N PRO A 294 7.34 -1.82 -12.64
CA PRO A 294 7.12 -2.01 -14.08
C PRO A 294 8.40 -2.18 -14.91
N GLU A 295 9.57 -1.86 -14.33
CA GLU A 295 10.89 -1.99 -14.96
C GLU A 295 11.69 -3.21 -14.44
N SER A 296 11.07 -4.14 -13.69
CA SER A 296 11.78 -5.36 -13.24
C SER A 296 12.15 -6.23 -14.45
N PRO A 297 13.37 -6.81 -14.51
CA PRO A 297 13.70 -7.76 -15.56
C PRO A 297 12.70 -8.92 -15.57
N ASP A 298 12.45 -9.47 -16.77
CA ASP A 298 11.51 -10.58 -17.02
C ASP A 298 11.50 -11.58 -15.86
N LEU A 299 10.30 -11.95 -15.40
CA LEU A 299 10.15 -12.88 -14.28
C LEU A 299 10.80 -14.21 -14.65
N THR A 300 11.99 -14.46 -14.12
CA THR A 300 12.63 -15.75 -14.39
C THR A 300 11.95 -16.85 -13.61
N ASN A 301 11.83 -18.03 -14.22
CA ASN A 301 11.49 -19.29 -13.54
C ASN A 301 12.21 -19.50 -12.19
N ILE A 302 13.44 -19.00 -12.03
CA ILE A 302 14.21 -19.08 -10.79
C ILE A 302 13.56 -18.24 -9.68
N ARG A 303 13.14 -17.00 -9.98
CA ARG A 303 12.44 -16.11 -9.04
C ARG A 303 11.11 -16.72 -8.60
N VAL A 304 10.31 -17.23 -9.54
CA VAL A 304 9.05 -17.94 -9.23
C VAL A 304 9.30 -19.11 -8.29
N ARG A 305 10.24 -20.00 -8.65
CA ARG A 305 10.58 -21.18 -7.82
C ARG A 305 10.98 -20.79 -6.40
N SER A 306 11.79 -19.75 -6.26
CA SER A 306 12.28 -19.27 -4.96
C SER A 306 11.13 -18.72 -4.10
N ALA A 307 10.29 -17.86 -4.68
CA ALA A 307 9.11 -17.32 -4.00
C ALA A 307 8.13 -18.42 -3.57
N ILE A 308 7.82 -19.38 -4.44
CA ILE A 308 6.94 -20.50 -4.10
C ILE A 308 7.54 -21.37 -2.98
N LYS A 309 8.86 -21.62 -3.02
CA LYS A 309 9.56 -22.32 -1.94
C LYS A 309 9.39 -21.59 -0.60
N ASN A 310 9.53 -20.27 -0.59
CA ASN A 310 9.37 -19.45 0.61
C ASN A 310 7.92 -19.43 1.12
N ILE A 311 6.93 -19.33 0.22
CA ILE A 311 5.51 -19.41 0.57
C ILE A 311 5.17 -20.77 1.17
N ARG A 312 5.62 -21.87 0.56
CA ARG A 312 5.44 -23.22 1.13
C ARG A 312 6.07 -23.35 2.51
N LYS A 313 7.29 -22.83 2.69
CA LYS A 313 7.94 -22.81 4.01
C LYS A 313 7.10 -22.05 5.03
N LEU A 314 6.61 -20.86 4.70
CA LEU A 314 5.74 -20.07 5.56
C LEU A 314 4.47 -20.85 5.97
N LEU A 315 3.84 -21.54 5.02
CA LEU A 315 2.63 -22.35 5.28
C LEU A 315 2.93 -23.54 6.18
N LEU A 316 4.03 -24.26 5.95
CA LEU A 316 4.45 -25.40 6.76
C LEU A 316 4.87 -24.98 8.19
N ASP A 317 5.53 -23.82 8.31
CA ASP A 317 5.90 -23.22 9.61
C ASP A 317 4.64 -22.79 10.39
N LEU A 318 3.59 -22.36 9.68
CA LEU A 318 2.29 -22.05 10.26
C LEU A 318 1.60 -23.35 10.73
N TYR A 319 1.57 -24.40 9.91
CA TYR A 319 1.05 -25.70 10.28
C TYR A 319 1.67 -26.82 9.42
N PRO A 320 2.25 -27.89 10.00
CA PRO A 320 3.01 -28.89 9.24
C PRO A 320 2.26 -29.57 8.09
N ASP A 321 0.94 -29.72 8.22
CA ASP A 321 0.11 -30.39 7.21
C ASP A 321 -0.48 -29.43 6.16
N LEU A 322 -0.12 -28.14 6.19
CA LEU A 322 -0.64 -27.10 5.29
C LEU A 322 0.06 -27.08 3.93
N ASP A 323 0.16 -28.24 3.28
CA ASP A 323 0.70 -28.37 1.93
C ASP A 323 -0.41 -28.17 0.87
N ILE A 324 -0.72 -26.89 0.63
CA ILE A 324 -1.84 -26.47 -0.23
C ILE A 324 -1.43 -25.96 -1.61
N ILE A 325 -0.14 -25.72 -1.84
CA ILE A 325 0.40 -25.27 -3.14
C ILE A 325 1.12 -26.43 -3.81
N ILE A 326 0.61 -26.92 -4.93
CA ILE A 326 1.10 -28.12 -5.63
C ILE A 326 1.81 -27.74 -6.92
N THR A 327 2.87 -28.47 -7.26
CA THR A 327 3.56 -28.32 -8.54
C THR A 327 2.84 -29.18 -9.59
N SER A 328 2.39 -28.56 -10.67
CA SER A 328 1.82 -29.30 -11.79
C SER A 328 2.87 -30.17 -12.48
N ARG A 329 2.51 -31.43 -12.70
CA ARG A 329 3.33 -32.42 -13.40
C ARG A 329 2.87 -32.66 -14.84
N GLN A 330 1.89 -31.88 -15.32
CA GLN A 330 1.40 -32.02 -16.69
C GLN A 330 2.47 -31.55 -17.68
N PRO A 331 2.76 -32.31 -18.75
CA PRO A 331 3.82 -31.96 -19.71
C PRO A 331 3.64 -30.58 -20.34
N THR A 332 2.38 -30.18 -20.57
CA THR A 332 1.98 -28.96 -21.26
C THR A 332 1.66 -27.79 -20.33
N LEU A 333 1.44 -28.03 -19.03
CA LEU A 333 1.03 -27.03 -18.05
C LEU A 333 1.94 -27.10 -16.84
N LYS A 334 3.17 -26.62 -16.99
CA LYS A 334 4.15 -26.54 -15.88
C LYS A 334 3.84 -25.29 -15.04
N GLY A 335 3.84 -25.44 -13.71
CA GLY A 335 3.62 -24.32 -12.80
C GLY A 335 3.17 -24.78 -11.41
N TYR A 336 2.56 -23.87 -10.68
CA TYR A 336 2.11 -24.07 -9.30
C TYR A 336 0.64 -23.73 -9.14
N TYR A 337 -0.09 -24.50 -8.36
CA TYR A 337 -1.51 -24.23 -8.15
C TYR A 337 -1.98 -24.52 -6.73
N TYR A 338 -3.01 -23.81 -6.29
CA TYR A 338 -3.72 -24.10 -5.06
C TYR A 338 -4.63 -25.34 -5.22
N ASN A 339 -4.48 -26.32 -4.33
CA ASN A 339 -5.12 -27.63 -4.47
C ASN A 339 -6.54 -27.74 -3.90
N GLY A 340 -7.09 -26.67 -3.33
CA GLY A 340 -8.46 -26.68 -2.81
C GLY A 340 -8.67 -27.40 -1.48
N LYS A 341 -7.62 -27.95 -0.83
CA LYS A 341 -7.78 -28.78 0.38
C LYS A 341 -8.26 -28.00 1.60
N VAL A 342 -8.00 -26.70 1.68
CA VAL A 342 -8.23 -25.88 2.88
C VAL A 342 -8.92 -24.58 2.49
N PRO A 343 -10.17 -24.33 2.91
CA PRO A 343 -10.85 -23.07 2.59
C PRO A 343 -10.01 -21.86 3.03
N TYR A 344 -10.13 -20.75 2.29
CA TYR A 344 -9.42 -19.53 2.61
C TYR A 344 -10.34 -18.32 2.65
N GLN A 345 -9.92 -17.29 3.38
CA GLN A 345 -10.53 -15.96 3.42
C GLN A 345 -9.42 -14.92 3.30
N ILE A 346 -9.64 -13.92 2.44
CA ILE A 346 -8.76 -12.76 2.28
C ILE A 346 -9.51 -11.56 2.80
N ILE A 347 -8.95 -10.90 3.80
CA ILE A 347 -9.49 -9.69 4.42
C ILE A 347 -8.60 -8.54 3.98
N CYS A 348 -9.15 -7.51 3.35
CA CYS A 348 -8.42 -6.30 3.00
C CYS A 348 -9.29 -5.06 3.24
N ARG A 349 -8.67 -3.89 3.33
CA ARG A 349 -9.42 -2.63 3.44
C ARG A 349 -10.17 -2.36 2.14
N SER A 350 -11.40 -1.86 2.20
CA SER A 350 -12.22 -1.72 0.99
C SER A 350 -11.67 -0.67 0.02
N GLU A 351 -11.02 0.37 0.54
CA GLU A 351 -10.38 1.41 -0.26
C GLU A 351 -9.01 1.03 -0.82
N GLU A 352 -8.43 -0.07 -0.32
CA GLU A 352 -7.12 -0.61 -0.72
C GLU A 352 -7.24 -2.01 -1.31
N ALA A 353 -8.46 -2.52 -1.41
CA ALA A 353 -8.79 -3.70 -2.14
C ALA A 353 -8.39 -3.40 -3.58
N MET A 354 -7.19 -3.83 -3.95
CA MET A 354 -6.74 -3.78 -5.33
C MET A 354 -7.79 -4.48 -6.19
N ASP A 355 -7.62 -4.37 -7.50
CA ASP A 355 -8.07 -5.43 -8.39
C ASP A 355 -7.32 -6.72 -8.01
N LEU A 356 -7.70 -7.33 -6.88
CA LEU A 356 -7.44 -8.73 -6.52
C LEU A 356 -8.14 -9.69 -7.50
N TYR A 357 -8.69 -9.14 -8.58
CA TYR A 357 -9.22 -9.79 -9.75
C TYR A 357 -8.36 -9.37 -10.96
N LEU A 358 -7.67 -10.37 -11.54
CA LEU A 358 -7.06 -10.40 -12.89
C LEU A 358 -5.54 -10.15 -12.99
#